data_AF-A0A2P8GQJ5-F1
#
_entry.id   AF-A0A2P8GQJ5-F1
#
_cell.length_a   1.000
_cell.length_b   1.000
_cell.length_c   1.000
_cell.angle_alpha   90.00
_cell.angle_beta   90.00
_cell.angle_gamma   90.00
#
_symmetry.space_group_name_H-M   'P 1'
#
loop_
_entity.id
_entity.type
_entity.pdbx_description
1 polymer ?
#
loop_
_entity_poly.entity_id
_entity_poly.type
_entity_poly.pdbx_seq_one_letter_code
_entity_poly.pdbx_strand_id
1 'polypeptide(L)'
;MELVEEKFLLEVKSKLNNFMGMSFEEIAFEVGINPDLISSKLSIVTLLNKMLEHVEVTKPSLVEVVKPMKFSIKTVRLEESGKPKESMSFEQVDFLKLSTEKWETSFLREKLNKTLFLFLVFQYQKQTDNSNILIFRGAKFWKMPVAALNTEVKEMWEKTKGIVNEGVKIEEVKIGKGSVIKNNLPGISDNRIVHLRPKAKDANDKVELPSGHLITKQAYWINGSYIGEILKDMPALNRKEKKKGCTYKELPIEELEFLRNKLTQKAYTVQEFLEIAKQTISGFEETHINTKNLSKIQFTIESLFILSNEVENIDSYLDNLIFEDSYFKVPDNMIFKSGYVKRKIENFENAYKLLKVEDSIYITNKNFERDGLEKDTLLSYKEAVENFVNPNTFFTLTTLSNGGFEHVLEEYGFDNIFYEAILKRPGRLKFLKIANTVVFTKSKRSIDINDFISFILEGRDVISVDSFISNVFSKCNIKMNYEHAIKLMKSSNYFYSNEMERLFRDKETFYTNIYGR
;
A
#
# COMPACT_ATOMS: atom_id res chain seq x y z
N MET A 1 -24.49 17.92 -14.03
CA MET A 1 -24.16 18.46 -12.70
C MET A 1 -25.24 19.48 -12.43
N GLU A 2 -26.01 19.29 -11.37
CA GLU A 2 -27.07 20.22 -10.99
C GLU A 2 -26.44 21.55 -10.53
N LEU A 3 -27.19 22.66 -10.66
CA LEU A 3 -26.70 24.01 -10.30
C LEU A 3 -26.19 24.08 -8.85
N VAL A 4 -26.79 23.30 -7.94
CA VAL A 4 -26.42 23.23 -6.52
C VAL A 4 -25.05 22.56 -6.33
N GLU A 5 -24.79 21.49 -7.06
CA GLU A 5 -23.50 20.77 -7.03
C GLU A 5 -22.37 21.68 -7.52
N GLU A 6 -22.60 22.39 -8.63
CA GLU A 6 -21.61 23.31 -9.20
C GLU A 6 -21.25 24.44 -8.22
N LYS A 7 -22.26 25.01 -7.56
CA LYS A 7 -22.09 26.05 -6.54
C LYS A 7 -21.25 25.55 -5.36
N PHE A 8 -21.52 24.34 -4.86
CA PHE A 8 -20.76 23.76 -3.76
C PHE A 8 -19.30 23.52 -4.13
N LEU A 9 -19.03 22.96 -5.32
CA LEU A 9 -17.67 22.73 -5.78
C LEU A 9 -16.90 24.06 -5.99
N LEU A 10 -17.57 25.10 -6.48
CA LEU A 10 -17.01 26.44 -6.57
C LEU A 10 -16.64 27.02 -5.19
N GLU A 11 -17.51 26.83 -4.18
CA GLU A 11 -17.24 27.25 -2.80
C GLU A 11 -16.01 26.54 -2.23
N VAL A 12 -15.94 25.20 -2.36
CA VAL A 12 -14.79 24.41 -1.90
C VAL A 12 -13.50 24.88 -2.58
N LYS A 13 -13.53 25.10 -3.89
CA LYS A 13 -12.39 25.64 -4.64
C LYS A 13 -11.98 27.01 -4.12
N SER A 14 -12.94 27.90 -3.86
CA SER A 14 -12.69 29.24 -3.33
C SER A 14 -12.01 29.19 -1.95
N LYS A 15 -12.51 28.36 -1.03
CA LYS A 15 -11.92 28.21 0.31
C LYS A 15 -10.50 27.66 0.24
N LEU A 16 -10.26 26.62 -0.57
CA LEU A 16 -8.91 26.08 -0.75
C LEU A 16 -7.95 27.09 -1.38
N ASN A 17 -8.45 27.95 -2.27
CA ASN A 17 -7.63 28.98 -2.90
C ASN A 17 -7.18 30.08 -1.92
N ASN A 18 -7.69 30.13 -0.69
CA ASN A 18 -7.14 31.01 0.35
C ASN A 18 -5.67 30.69 0.68
N PHE A 19 -5.25 29.43 0.48
CA PHE A 19 -3.86 29.01 0.64
C PHE A 19 -2.97 29.35 -0.57
N MET A 20 -3.54 29.87 -1.68
CA MET A 20 -2.74 30.16 -2.88
C MET A 20 -1.60 31.11 -2.56
N GLY A 21 -0.42 30.79 -3.10
CA GLY A 21 0.80 31.56 -2.90
C GLY A 21 1.53 31.26 -1.58
N MET A 22 0.99 30.42 -0.69
CA MET A 22 1.69 29.95 0.51
C MET A 22 2.63 28.79 0.21
N SER A 23 3.72 28.66 0.97
CA SER A 23 4.64 27.52 0.88
C SER A 23 4.05 26.31 1.57
N PHE A 24 4.57 25.14 1.26
CA PHE A 24 4.23 23.92 1.99
C PHE A 24 4.41 24.08 3.51
N GLU A 25 5.50 24.70 3.97
CA GLU A 25 5.71 24.91 5.41
C GLU A 25 4.70 25.91 6.00
N GLU A 26 4.41 27.00 5.31
CA GLU A 26 3.43 27.99 5.78
C GLU A 26 2.03 27.39 5.92
N ILE A 27 1.62 26.57 4.94
CA ILE A 27 0.34 25.88 5.01
C ILE A 27 0.36 24.88 6.17
N ALA A 28 1.46 24.13 6.35
CA ALA A 28 1.59 23.18 7.46
C ALA A 28 1.40 23.90 8.81
N PHE A 29 2.08 25.03 9.04
CA PHE A 29 1.89 25.81 10.26
C PHE A 29 0.46 26.36 10.39
N GLU A 30 -0.14 26.89 9.33
CA GLU A 30 -1.51 27.44 9.34
C GLU A 30 -2.55 26.38 9.73
N VAL A 31 -2.33 25.12 9.32
CA VAL A 31 -3.21 23.99 9.65
C VAL A 31 -2.75 23.18 10.88
N GLY A 32 -1.75 23.66 11.61
CA GLY A 32 -1.28 23.07 12.87
C GLY A 32 -0.43 21.81 12.74
N ILE A 33 0.27 21.61 11.62
CA ILE A 33 1.22 20.50 11.42
C ILE A 33 2.66 20.99 11.49
N ASN A 34 3.55 20.20 12.10
CA ASN A 34 4.99 20.41 12.01
C ASN A 34 5.55 19.92 10.65
N PRO A 35 6.08 20.81 9.79
CA PRO A 35 6.57 20.45 8.45
C PRO A 35 7.75 19.46 8.45
N ASP A 36 8.59 19.45 9.48
CA ASP A 36 9.77 18.58 9.53
C ASP A 36 9.39 17.10 9.67
N LEU A 37 8.29 16.83 10.38
CA LEU A 37 7.72 15.49 10.58
C LEU A 37 6.96 14.97 9.35
N ILE A 38 6.65 15.87 8.41
CA ILE A 38 5.92 15.58 7.19
C ILE A 38 6.74 16.02 5.96
N SER A 39 8.00 15.63 5.87
CA SER A 39 8.84 15.96 4.71
C SER A 39 8.84 14.89 3.60
N SER A 40 8.17 13.74 3.79
CA SER A 40 8.13 12.59 2.86
C SER A 40 6.92 12.58 1.91
N LYS A 41 6.80 11.63 0.96
CA LYS A 41 5.60 11.53 0.06
C LYS A 41 4.26 11.43 0.82
N LEU A 42 4.26 10.86 2.02
CA LEU A 42 3.08 10.74 2.88
C LEU A 42 2.60 12.11 3.41
N SER A 43 3.48 13.10 3.41
CA SER A 43 3.22 14.40 3.99
C SER A 43 2.13 15.21 3.33
N ILE A 44 2.06 15.11 2.01
CA ILE A 44 1.10 15.87 1.25
C ILE A 44 -0.30 15.36 1.57
N VAL A 45 -0.51 14.04 1.67
CA VAL A 45 -1.83 13.50 2.00
C VAL A 45 -2.29 14.00 3.38
N THR A 46 -1.39 14.02 4.37
CA THR A 46 -1.67 14.56 5.70
C THR A 46 -1.99 16.05 5.63
N LEU A 47 -1.16 16.84 4.95
CA LEU A 47 -1.39 18.26 4.74
C LEU A 47 -2.74 18.52 4.07
N LEU A 48 -3.06 17.76 3.02
CA LEU A 48 -4.31 17.91 2.28
C LEU A 48 -5.54 17.62 3.14
N ASN A 49 -5.50 16.58 3.98
CA ASN A 49 -6.59 16.30 4.91
C ASN A 49 -6.79 17.46 5.89
N LYS A 50 -5.68 18.00 6.43
CA LYS A 50 -5.72 19.14 7.34
C LYS A 50 -6.16 20.44 6.67
N MET A 51 -5.77 20.69 5.43
CA MET A 51 -6.29 21.81 4.63
C MET A 51 -7.81 21.73 4.46
N LEU A 52 -8.35 20.54 4.17
CA LEU A 52 -9.79 20.32 4.01
C LEU A 52 -10.53 20.50 5.34
N GLU A 53 -10.02 19.91 6.42
CA GLU A 53 -10.57 20.10 7.79
C GLU A 53 -10.58 21.58 8.18
N HIS A 54 -9.48 22.30 7.93
CA HIS A 54 -9.34 23.72 8.25
C HIS A 54 -10.33 24.61 7.48
N VAL A 55 -10.75 24.22 6.28
CA VAL A 55 -11.79 24.93 5.52
C VAL A 55 -13.19 24.34 5.70
N GLU A 56 -13.37 23.49 6.73
CA GLU A 56 -14.64 22.87 7.10
C GLU A 56 -15.25 22.01 5.98
N VAL A 57 -14.40 21.38 5.16
CA VAL A 57 -14.81 20.47 4.08
C VAL A 57 -14.43 19.04 4.44
N THR A 58 -15.41 18.13 4.43
CA THR A 58 -15.15 16.71 4.68
C THR A 58 -15.15 15.93 3.37
N LYS A 59 -14.37 14.85 3.31
CA LYS A 59 -14.40 13.94 2.15
C LYS A 59 -15.78 13.30 1.94
N PRO A 60 -16.52 12.87 2.98
CA PRO A 60 -17.88 12.35 2.83
C PRO A 60 -18.83 13.34 2.17
N SER A 61 -18.79 14.63 2.53
CA SER A 61 -19.68 15.62 1.90
C SER A 61 -19.36 15.80 0.42
N LEU A 62 -18.07 15.85 0.06
CA LEU A 62 -17.64 15.88 -1.34
C LEU A 62 -18.10 14.64 -2.12
N VAL A 63 -18.02 13.44 -1.51
CA VAL A 63 -18.48 12.19 -2.14
C VAL A 63 -19.98 12.21 -2.36
N GLU A 64 -20.77 12.68 -1.38
CA GLU A 64 -22.22 12.75 -1.49
C GLU A 64 -22.68 13.68 -2.62
N VAL A 65 -22.11 14.88 -2.67
CA VAL A 65 -22.48 15.92 -3.65
C VAL A 65 -22.20 15.50 -5.09
N VAL A 66 -21.25 14.60 -5.34
CA VAL A 66 -20.87 14.21 -6.71
C VAL A 66 -21.48 12.89 -7.16
N LYS A 67 -22.31 12.23 -6.33
CA LYS A 67 -22.99 11.00 -6.75
C LYS A 67 -23.83 11.25 -8.00
N PRO A 68 -23.88 10.30 -8.96
CA PRO A 68 -23.35 8.94 -8.92
C PRO A 68 -21.86 8.82 -9.30
N MET A 69 -21.13 9.92 -9.48
CA MET A 69 -19.69 9.88 -9.73
C MET A 69 -18.90 9.53 -8.46
N LYS A 70 -17.70 9.00 -8.65
CA LYS A 70 -16.68 8.82 -7.63
C LYS A 70 -15.87 10.10 -7.51
N PHE A 71 -15.40 10.38 -6.31
CA PHE A 71 -14.53 11.53 -6.03
C PHE A 71 -13.09 11.08 -5.79
N SER A 72 -12.11 11.79 -6.34
CA SER A 72 -10.69 11.50 -6.11
C SER A 72 -9.86 12.77 -5.96
N ILE A 73 -9.13 12.89 -4.84
CA ILE A 73 -8.19 14.00 -4.61
C ILE A 73 -6.80 13.58 -5.05
N LYS A 74 -6.12 14.45 -5.80
CA LYS A 74 -4.80 14.18 -6.35
C LYS A 74 -3.93 15.42 -6.24
N THR A 75 -2.67 15.23 -5.86
CA THR A 75 -1.69 16.31 -5.86
C THR A 75 -0.94 16.32 -7.17
N VAL A 76 -0.73 17.52 -7.73
CA VAL A 76 0.16 17.71 -8.88
C VAL A 76 1.31 18.61 -8.45
N ARG A 77 2.54 18.15 -8.68
CA ARG A 77 3.76 18.96 -8.46
C ARG A 77 4.30 19.41 -9.80
N LEU A 78 4.44 20.72 -9.96
CA LEU A 78 5.01 21.37 -11.12
C LEU A 78 6.46 21.76 -10.84
N GLU A 79 7.31 21.61 -11.85
CA GLU A 79 8.61 22.26 -11.89
C GLU A 79 8.48 23.79 -11.90
N GLU A 80 9.58 24.51 -11.72
CA GLU A 80 9.61 25.97 -11.86
C GLU A 80 9.06 26.44 -13.21
N SER A 81 9.31 25.66 -14.27
CA SER A 81 8.78 25.88 -15.62
C SER A 81 7.26 25.78 -15.75
N GLY A 82 6.56 25.30 -14.70
CA GLY A 82 5.13 25.03 -14.71
C GLY A 82 4.74 23.68 -15.32
N LYS A 83 5.71 22.87 -15.76
CA LYS A 83 5.45 21.51 -16.28
C LYS A 83 5.30 20.51 -15.15
N PRO A 84 4.39 19.51 -15.25
CA PRO A 84 4.27 18.47 -14.24
C PRO A 84 5.54 17.61 -14.13
N LYS A 85 6.01 17.41 -12.91
CA LYS A 85 7.21 16.63 -12.60
C LYS A 85 6.99 15.12 -12.76
N GLU A 86 5.77 14.65 -12.51
CA GLU A 86 5.42 13.22 -12.51
C GLU A 86 4.08 12.98 -13.22
N SER A 87 3.97 11.80 -13.83
CA SER A 87 2.68 11.26 -14.27
C SER A 87 1.89 10.76 -13.06
N MET A 88 0.57 10.63 -13.19
CA MET A 88 -0.31 10.30 -12.07
C MET A 88 -0.97 8.93 -12.23
N SER A 89 -0.68 8.00 -11.32
CA SER A 89 -1.38 6.71 -11.27
C SER A 89 -2.76 6.82 -10.60
N PHE A 90 -3.69 5.99 -11.06
CA PHE A 90 -5.05 5.98 -10.52
C PHE A 90 -5.63 4.60 -10.22
N GLU A 91 -5.16 3.52 -10.85
CA GLU A 91 -5.58 2.16 -10.48
C GLU A 91 -4.56 1.11 -10.93
N GLN A 92 -4.45 0.01 -10.18
CA GLN A 92 -3.76 -1.21 -10.63
C GLN A 92 -4.51 -1.91 -11.77
N VAL A 93 -3.78 -2.58 -12.66
CA VAL A 93 -4.34 -3.33 -13.79
C VAL A 93 -4.68 -4.75 -13.34
N ASP A 94 -5.92 -5.17 -13.55
CA ASP A 94 -6.31 -6.58 -13.49
C ASP A 94 -6.21 -7.18 -14.90
N PHE A 95 -5.12 -7.90 -15.17
CA PHE A 95 -4.85 -8.47 -16.49
C PHE A 95 -5.80 -9.61 -16.87
N LEU A 96 -6.32 -10.35 -15.89
CA LEU A 96 -7.28 -11.44 -16.15
C LEU A 96 -8.66 -10.89 -16.50
N LYS A 97 -9.06 -9.77 -15.87
CA LYS A 97 -10.28 -9.07 -16.24
C LYS A 97 -10.13 -8.34 -17.58
N LEU A 98 -9.00 -7.66 -17.80
CA LEU A 98 -8.73 -6.92 -19.04
C LEU A 98 -8.72 -7.83 -20.28
N SER A 99 -8.22 -9.06 -20.17
CA SER A 99 -8.19 -10.01 -21.30
C SER A 99 -9.59 -10.39 -21.80
N THR A 100 -10.61 -10.29 -20.94
CA THR A 100 -11.97 -10.76 -21.23
C THR A 100 -13.00 -9.63 -21.39
N GLU A 101 -12.82 -8.47 -20.74
CA GLU A 101 -13.82 -7.39 -20.75
C GLU A 101 -13.99 -6.71 -22.12
N LYS A 102 -15.18 -6.16 -22.42
CA LYS A 102 -15.44 -5.33 -23.60
C LYS A 102 -15.27 -3.85 -23.28
N TRP A 103 -14.94 -3.01 -24.26
CA TRP A 103 -14.69 -1.58 -24.04
C TRP A 103 -15.85 -0.88 -23.33
N GLU A 104 -17.08 -1.12 -23.78
CA GLU A 104 -18.31 -0.47 -23.30
C GLU A 104 -18.52 -0.67 -21.79
N THR A 105 -18.14 -1.84 -21.30
CA THR A 105 -18.27 -2.27 -19.90
C THR A 105 -16.90 -2.42 -19.22
N SER A 106 -15.84 -1.88 -19.82
CA SER A 106 -14.49 -2.05 -19.31
C SER A 106 -14.27 -1.26 -18.03
N PHE A 107 -13.47 -1.82 -17.13
CA PHE A 107 -13.12 -1.18 -15.87
C PHE A 107 -12.50 0.20 -16.09
N LEU A 108 -11.55 0.32 -17.04
CA LEU A 108 -10.84 1.57 -17.31
C LEU A 108 -11.79 2.68 -17.78
N ARG A 109 -12.69 2.35 -18.73
CA ARG A 109 -13.69 3.28 -19.24
C ARG A 109 -14.61 3.77 -18.13
N GLU A 110 -15.17 2.83 -17.37
CA GLU A 110 -16.08 3.16 -16.27
C GLU A 110 -15.40 4.03 -15.21
N LYS A 111 -14.17 3.66 -14.81
CA LYS A 111 -13.39 4.38 -13.81
C LYS A 111 -13.18 5.83 -14.22
N LEU A 112 -12.69 6.09 -15.43
CA LEU A 112 -12.40 7.45 -15.88
C LEU A 112 -13.66 8.26 -16.15
N ASN A 113 -14.71 7.64 -16.70
CA ASN A 113 -15.98 8.33 -16.98
C ASN A 113 -16.74 8.72 -15.71
N LYS A 114 -16.65 7.90 -14.67
CA LYS A 114 -17.36 8.10 -13.40
C LYS A 114 -16.44 8.66 -12.30
N THR A 115 -15.35 9.37 -12.61
CA THR A 115 -14.52 10.00 -11.58
C THR A 115 -14.42 11.51 -11.80
N LEU A 116 -14.73 12.28 -10.76
CA LEU A 116 -14.36 13.69 -10.63
C LEU A 116 -13.05 13.78 -9.83
N PHE A 117 -12.04 14.41 -10.44
CA PHE A 117 -10.75 14.67 -9.80
C PHE A 117 -10.73 16.07 -9.20
N LEU A 118 -10.18 16.20 -8.00
CA LEU A 118 -9.73 17.47 -7.42
C LEU A 118 -8.20 17.49 -7.41
N PHE A 119 -7.62 18.28 -8.31
CA PHE A 119 -6.19 18.54 -8.35
C PHE A 119 -5.80 19.66 -7.39
N LEU A 120 -4.88 19.35 -6.47
CA LEU A 120 -4.24 20.31 -5.59
C LEU A 120 -2.82 20.53 -6.09
N VAL A 121 -2.59 21.71 -6.65
CA VAL A 121 -1.42 21.98 -7.49
C VAL A 121 -0.39 22.75 -6.70
N PHE A 122 0.82 22.24 -6.64
CA PHE A 122 2.00 22.89 -6.06
C PHE A 122 3.04 23.11 -7.15
N GLN A 123 3.77 24.21 -7.09
CA GLN A 123 4.83 24.55 -8.04
C GLN A 123 6.12 24.86 -7.28
N TYR A 124 7.23 24.28 -7.74
CA TYR A 124 8.54 24.61 -7.20
C TYR A 124 8.93 26.05 -7.55
N GLN A 125 9.53 26.74 -6.60
CA GLN A 125 10.14 28.06 -6.80
C GLN A 125 11.53 28.06 -6.18
N LYS A 126 12.52 28.54 -6.94
CA LYS A 126 13.89 28.66 -6.48
C LYS A 126 14.02 29.82 -5.49
N GLN A 127 14.74 29.59 -4.39
CA GLN A 127 15.09 30.59 -3.39
C GLN A 127 16.46 31.22 -3.68
N THR A 128 16.77 32.32 -2.99
CA THR A 128 18.05 33.04 -3.10
C THR A 128 19.25 32.20 -2.70
N ASP A 129 19.07 31.22 -1.81
CA ASP A 129 20.09 30.27 -1.34
C ASP A 129 20.22 29.02 -2.23
N ASN A 130 19.63 29.03 -3.43
CA ASN A 130 19.51 27.90 -4.35
C ASN A 130 18.68 26.70 -3.85
N SER A 131 17.99 26.80 -2.72
CA SER A 131 17.00 25.80 -2.32
C SER A 131 15.72 25.93 -3.16
N ASN A 132 14.91 24.88 -3.18
CA ASN A 132 13.60 24.88 -3.85
C ASN A 132 12.50 24.72 -2.82
N ILE A 133 11.50 25.60 -2.86
CA ILE A 133 10.30 25.50 -2.03
C ILE A 133 9.08 25.15 -2.88
N LEU A 134 8.13 24.42 -2.31
CA LEU A 134 6.85 24.12 -2.95
C LEU A 134 5.82 25.19 -2.56
N ILE A 135 5.29 25.90 -3.55
CA ILE A 135 4.24 26.90 -3.37
C ILE A 135 2.91 26.34 -3.86
N PHE A 136 1.84 26.51 -3.09
CA PHE A 136 0.51 26.11 -3.51
C PHE A 136 -0.03 27.07 -4.58
N ARG A 137 -0.26 26.53 -5.78
CA ARG A 137 -0.78 27.27 -6.95
C ARG A 137 -2.31 27.30 -6.98
N GLY A 138 -2.98 26.36 -6.32
CA GLY A 138 -4.44 26.35 -6.18
C GLY A 138 -5.08 24.99 -6.40
N ALA A 139 -6.41 24.99 -6.41
CA ALA A 139 -7.24 23.81 -6.60
C ALA A 139 -7.98 23.82 -7.96
N LYS A 140 -8.09 22.64 -8.59
CA LYS A 140 -8.84 22.47 -9.86
C LYS A 140 -9.64 21.17 -9.88
N PHE A 141 -10.97 21.30 -10.06
CA PHE A 141 -11.82 20.16 -10.39
C PHE A 141 -11.69 19.81 -11.88
N TRP A 142 -11.64 18.52 -12.20
CA TRP A 142 -11.51 18.04 -13.57
C TRP A 142 -12.16 16.68 -13.78
N LYS A 143 -12.76 16.49 -14.95
CA LYS A 143 -13.32 15.22 -15.42
C LYS A 143 -12.74 14.88 -16.78
N MET A 144 -12.52 13.59 -17.04
CA MET A 144 -12.09 13.11 -18.36
C MET A 144 -13.11 13.49 -19.44
N PRO A 145 -12.70 14.21 -20.52
CA PRO A 145 -13.57 14.47 -21.65
C PRO A 145 -14.03 13.16 -22.32
N VAL A 146 -15.30 13.07 -22.70
CA VAL A 146 -15.87 11.87 -23.35
C VAL A 146 -15.19 11.59 -24.70
N ALA A 147 -14.80 12.64 -25.44
CA ALA A 147 -14.06 12.50 -26.69
C ALA A 147 -12.72 11.78 -26.47
N ALA A 148 -11.92 12.27 -25.52
CA ALA A 148 -10.64 11.66 -25.13
C ALA A 148 -10.80 10.21 -24.64
N LEU A 149 -11.90 9.94 -23.93
CA LEU A 149 -12.22 8.60 -23.46
C LEU A 149 -12.46 7.63 -24.63
N ASN A 150 -13.25 8.02 -25.62
CA ASN A 150 -13.64 7.18 -26.74
C ASN A 150 -12.63 7.13 -27.90
N THR A 151 -11.52 7.87 -27.79
CA THR A 151 -10.42 7.89 -28.77
C THR A 151 -9.12 7.42 -28.12
N GLU A 152 -8.29 8.30 -27.56
CA GLU A 152 -6.95 7.90 -27.11
C GLU A 152 -6.97 6.88 -25.96
N VAL A 153 -7.90 7.01 -25.00
CA VAL A 153 -7.99 6.04 -23.89
C VAL A 153 -8.44 4.67 -24.41
N LYS A 154 -9.40 4.65 -25.35
CA LYS A 154 -9.88 3.42 -25.99
C LYS A 154 -8.76 2.73 -26.77
N GLU A 155 -8.01 3.46 -27.57
CA GLU A 155 -6.87 2.95 -28.33
C GLU A 155 -5.82 2.30 -27.42
N MET A 156 -5.48 2.95 -26.29
CA MET A 156 -4.55 2.39 -25.31
C MET A 156 -5.08 1.08 -24.72
N TRP A 157 -6.36 1.05 -24.37
CA TRP A 157 -7.01 -0.14 -23.81
C TRP A 157 -7.01 -1.30 -24.83
N GLU A 158 -7.40 -1.05 -26.08
CA GLU A 158 -7.43 -2.06 -27.14
C GLU A 158 -6.03 -2.62 -27.41
N LYS A 159 -5.02 -1.75 -27.52
CA LYS A 159 -3.62 -2.15 -27.68
C LYS A 159 -3.12 -3.01 -26.52
N THR A 160 -3.42 -2.59 -25.28
CA THR A 160 -3.05 -3.35 -24.08
C THR A 160 -3.71 -4.72 -24.06
N LYS A 161 -5.00 -4.80 -24.38
CA LYS A 161 -5.76 -6.05 -24.45
C LYS A 161 -5.20 -6.99 -25.53
N GLY A 162 -4.85 -6.47 -26.71
CA GLY A 162 -4.20 -7.24 -27.77
C GLY A 162 -2.90 -7.88 -27.29
N ILE A 163 -1.99 -7.08 -26.72
CA ILE A 163 -0.69 -7.56 -26.19
C ILE A 163 -0.87 -8.62 -25.09
N VAL A 164 -1.82 -8.42 -24.19
CA VAL A 164 -2.09 -9.34 -23.08
C VAL A 164 -2.63 -10.69 -23.59
N ASN A 165 -3.47 -10.68 -24.63
CA ASN A 165 -4.03 -11.89 -25.23
C ASN A 165 -3.04 -12.64 -26.13
N GLU A 166 -2.17 -11.92 -26.84
CA GLU A 166 -1.08 -12.50 -27.63
C GLU A 166 0.04 -13.07 -26.74
N GLY A 167 0.20 -12.52 -25.54
CA GLY A 167 1.26 -12.84 -24.60
C GLY A 167 2.26 -11.70 -24.47
N VAL A 168 2.35 -11.15 -23.25
CA VAL A 168 3.31 -10.08 -22.95
C VAL A 168 4.73 -10.61 -23.11
N LYS A 169 5.54 -9.91 -23.91
CA LYS A 169 6.97 -10.19 -24.06
C LYS A 169 7.70 -9.60 -22.87
N ILE A 170 8.49 -10.41 -22.17
CA ILE A 170 9.24 -10.01 -20.98
C ILE A 170 10.70 -10.35 -21.23
N GLU A 171 11.58 -9.35 -21.12
CA GLU A 171 13.00 -9.49 -21.39
C GLU A 171 13.81 -8.89 -20.25
N GLU A 172 14.78 -9.65 -19.72
CA GLU A 172 15.73 -9.14 -18.76
C GLU A 172 16.90 -8.45 -19.49
N VAL A 173 17.11 -7.17 -19.22
CA VAL A 173 18.18 -6.37 -19.82
C VAL A 173 19.16 -5.97 -18.74
N LYS A 174 20.45 -6.29 -18.94
CA LYS A 174 21.52 -5.85 -18.03
C LYS A 174 21.75 -4.34 -18.17
N ILE A 175 21.77 -3.63 -17.04
CA ILE A 175 22.08 -2.20 -16.96
C ILE A 175 23.14 -2.01 -15.86
N GLY A 176 24.38 -1.76 -16.27
CA GLY A 176 25.52 -1.65 -15.36
C GLY A 176 25.76 -2.97 -14.60
N LYS A 177 25.81 -2.89 -13.26
CA LYS A 177 25.91 -4.07 -12.38
C LYS A 177 24.57 -4.75 -12.08
N GLY A 178 23.46 -4.18 -12.54
CA GLY A 178 22.10 -4.69 -12.29
C GLY A 178 21.41 -5.20 -13.55
N SER A 179 20.16 -5.64 -13.39
CA SER A 179 19.25 -5.98 -14.49
C SER A 179 17.89 -5.29 -14.32
N VAL A 180 17.23 -5.04 -15.44
CA VAL A 180 15.87 -4.49 -15.48
C VAL A 180 15.02 -5.34 -16.38
N ILE A 181 13.84 -5.70 -15.89
CA ILE A 181 12.83 -6.42 -16.67
C ILE A 181 12.09 -5.41 -17.55
N LYS A 182 12.24 -5.52 -18.87
CA LYS A 182 11.45 -4.80 -19.86
C LYS A 182 10.24 -5.62 -20.29
N ASN A 183 9.21 -4.92 -20.74
CA ASN A 183 8.03 -5.54 -21.34
C ASN A 183 7.51 -4.67 -22.49
N ASN A 184 6.62 -5.24 -23.32
CA ASN A 184 6.02 -4.57 -24.46
C ASN A 184 4.65 -3.94 -24.18
N LEU A 185 4.23 -3.79 -22.93
CA LEU A 185 2.98 -3.07 -22.61
C LEU A 185 3.10 -1.58 -22.98
N PRO A 186 1.99 -0.90 -23.34
CA PRO A 186 2.04 0.50 -23.76
C PRO A 186 2.64 1.43 -22.69
N GLY A 187 3.78 2.04 -23.03
CA GLY A 187 4.46 3.02 -22.20
C GLY A 187 4.00 4.45 -22.47
N ILE A 188 4.65 5.41 -21.82
CA ILE A 188 4.27 6.83 -21.89
C ILE A 188 4.31 7.43 -23.30
N SER A 189 5.15 6.90 -24.18
CA SER A 189 5.29 7.35 -25.58
C SER A 189 4.24 6.77 -26.52
N ASP A 190 3.56 5.69 -26.12
CA ASP A 190 2.62 4.96 -26.99
C ASP A 190 1.24 5.62 -27.07
N ASN A 191 0.93 6.55 -26.18
CA ASN A 191 -0.36 7.20 -26.09
C ASN A 191 -0.24 8.56 -25.41
N ARG A 192 -1.00 9.56 -25.89
CA ARG A 192 -0.92 10.94 -25.38
C ARG A 192 -1.46 11.11 -23.96
N ILE A 193 -2.50 10.35 -23.58
CA ILE A 193 -3.29 10.61 -22.37
C ILE A 193 -2.94 9.65 -21.24
N VAL A 194 -2.86 8.35 -21.53
CA VAL A 194 -2.71 7.30 -20.52
C VAL A 194 -1.65 6.27 -20.90
N HIS A 195 -0.99 5.67 -19.91
CA HIS A 195 -0.04 4.57 -20.13
C HIS A 195 -0.07 3.54 -19.00
N LEU A 196 0.57 2.39 -19.23
CA LEU A 196 0.89 1.43 -18.18
C LEU A 196 2.32 1.68 -17.68
N ARG A 197 2.48 1.62 -16.36
CA ARG A 197 3.80 1.65 -15.71
C ARG A 197 3.74 0.87 -14.40
N PRO A 198 4.85 0.24 -13.96
CA PRO A 198 4.89 -0.48 -12.70
C PRO A 198 4.46 0.41 -11.52
N LYS A 199 3.59 -0.14 -10.68
CA LYS A 199 3.23 0.41 -9.36
C LYS A 199 3.14 -0.72 -8.34
N ALA A 200 4.20 -1.52 -8.34
CA ALA A 200 4.45 -2.58 -7.39
C ALA A 200 5.16 -2.02 -6.15
N LYS A 201 4.95 -2.66 -4.98
CA LYS A 201 5.68 -2.35 -3.75
C LYS A 201 7.19 -2.50 -3.94
N ASP A 202 7.59 -3.56 -4.64
CA ASP A 202 8.98 -3.93 -4.94
C ASP A 202 9.00 -4.88 -6.16
N ALA A 203 10.16 -5.46 -6.47
CA ALA A 203 10.32 -6.37 -7.60
C ALA A 203 9.59 -7.72 -7.43
N ASN A 204 9.23 -8.09 -6.20
CA ASN A 204 8.53 -9.34 -5.87
C ASN A 204 7.01 -9.18 -5.86
N ASP A 205 6.49 -7.95 -5.74
CA ASP A 205 5.07 -7.64 -5.86
C ASP A 205 4.57 -7.79 -7.30
N LYS A 206 4.41 -9.06 -7.69
CA LYS A 206 4.07 -9.55 -9.03
C LYS A 206 2.63 -10.05 -9.12
N VAL A 207 2.13 -10.10 -10.34
CA VAL A 207 0.85 -10.67 -10.74
C VAL A 207 1.06 -11.65 -11.90
N GLU A 208 0.24 -12.70 -11.96
CA GLU A 208 0.27 -13.65 -13.07
C GLU A 208 -0.55 -13.13 -14.25
N LEU A 209 0.06 -13.14 -15.42
CA LEU A 209 -0.59 -12.80 -16.69
C LEU A 209 -1.45 -13.98 -17.18
N PRO A 210 -2.39 -13.75 -18.11
CA PRO A 210 -3.13 -14.83 -18.76
C PRO A 210 -2.23 -15.92 -19.37
N SER A 211 -1.05 -15.52 -19.88
CA SER A 211 -0.03 -16.43 -20.43
C SER A 211 0.69 -17.30 -19.39
N GLY A 212 0.48 -17.07 -18.09
CA GLY A 212 1.14 -17.79 -16.98
C GLY A 212 2.45 -17.16 -16.49
N HIS A 213 2.99 -16.16 -17.21
CA HIS A 213 4.18 -15.41 -16.78
C HIS A 213 3.86 -14.47 -15.62
N LEU A 214 4.82 -14.26 -14.72
CA LEU A 214 4.73 -13.27 -13.65
C LEU A 214 5.38 -11.96 -14.08
N ILE A 215 4.67 -10.85 -13.88
CA ILE A 215 5.19 -9.49 -14.07
C ILE A 215 4.93 -8.66 -12.81
N THR A 216 5.76 -7.65 -12.54
CA THR A 216 5.46 -6.67 -11.47
C THR A 216 4.10 -6.03 -11.69
N LYS A 217 3.36 -5.75 -10.61
CA LYS A 217 2.05 -5.12 -10.72
C LYS A 217 2.14 -3.81 -11.51
N GLN A 218 1.33 -3.71 -12.55
CA GLN A 218 1.20 -2.52 -13.36
C GLN A 218 0.01 -1.68 -12.88
N ALA A 219 0.08 -0.38 -13.12
CA ALA A 219 -1.03 0.54 -12.93
C ALA A 219 -1.29 1.33 -14.20
N TYR A 220 -2.51 1.84 -14.32
CA TYR A 220 -2.84 2.89 -15.27
C TYR A 220 -2.40 4.25 -14.73
N TRP A 221 -1.80 5.04 -15.61
CA TRP A 221 -1.30 6.38 -15.33
C TRP A 221 -1.87 7.38 -16.34
N ILE A 222 -2.14 8.61 -15.88
CA ILE A 222 -2.38 9.77 -16.75
C ILE A 222 -1.04 10.46 -16.96
N ASN A 223 -0.70 10.72 -18.23
CA ASN A 223 0.56 11.32 -18.63
C ASN A 223 0.74 12.72 -18.03
N GLY A 224 1.94 12.99 -17.52
CA GLY A 224 2.29 14.32 -16.99
C GLY A 224 2.11 15.43 -18.03
N SER A 225 2.39 15.17 -19.31
CA SER A 225 2.13 16.12 -20.40
C SER A 225 0.66 16.52 -20.50
N TYR A 226 -0.25 15.54 -20.47
CA TYR A 226 -1.69 15.76 -20.51
C TYR A 226 -2.20 16.46 -19.24
N ILE A 227 -1.66 16.13 -18.06
CA ILE A 227 -1.91 16.92 -16.84
C ILE A 227 -1.52 18.39 -17.05
N GLY A 228 -0.39 18.66 -17.72
CA GLY A 228 0.03 20.02 -18.05
C GLY A 228 -0.99 20.77 -18.92
N GLU A 229 -1.56 20.09 -19.91
CA GLU A 229 -2.64 20.64 -20.76
C GLU A 229 -3.89 20.97 -19.93
N ILE A 230 -4.28 20.07 -19.03
CA ILE A 230 -5.43 20.27 -18.14
C ILE A 230 -5.24 21.51 -17.26
N LEU A 231 -4.01 21.80 -16.82
CA LEU A 231 -3.71 22.89 -15.89
C LEU A 231 -3.35 24.22 -16.59
N LYS A 232 -3.41 24.28 -17.92
CA LYS A 232 -2.95 25.45 -18.71
C LYS A 232 -3.71 26.75 -18.41
N ASP A 233 -4.96 26.65 -18.00
CA ASP A 233 -5.87 27.74 -17.61
C ASP A 233 -5.73 28.16 -16.14
N MET A 234 -4.88 27.50 -15.34
CA MET A 234 -4.69 27.89 -13.95
C MET A 234 -3.97 29.24 -13.84
N PRO A 235 -4.35 30.10 -12.86
CA PRO A 235 -3.66 31.36 -12.60
C PRO A 235 -2.15 31.21 -12.49
N ALA A 236 -1.42 32.26 -12.87
CA ALA A 236 0.01 32.34 -12.66
C ALA A 236 0.36 32.23 -11.17
N LEU A 237 1.54 31.70 -10.87
CA LEU A 237 2.01 31.58 -9.49
C LEU A 237 2.28 32.98 -8.93
N ASN A 238 1.54 33.36 -7.89
CA ASN A 238 1.77 34.60 -7.16
C ASN A 238 2.12 34.25 -5.70
N ARG A 239 3.38 34.47 -5.32
CA ARG A 239 3.88 34.20 -3.96
C ARG A 239 3.27 35.20 -2.99
N LYS A 240 2.67 34.74 -1.90
CA LYS A 240 2.29 35.59 -0.77
C LYS A 240 3.52 35.93 0.06
N GLU A 241 3.56 37.13 0.62
CA GLU A 241 4.59 37.49 1.61
C GLU A 241 4.54 36.50 2.78
N LYS A 242 5.72 36.11 3.26
CA LYS A 242 5.84 35.17 4.38
C LYS A 242 5.19 35.77 5.62
N LYS A 243 4.15 35.12 6.14
CA LYS A 243 3.43 35.55 7.34
C LYS A 243 4.40 35.55 8.54
N LYS A 244 4.55 36.70 9.21
CA LYS A 244 5.32 36.79 10.48
C LYS A 244 4.71 35.82 11.49
N GLY A 245 5.53 34.94 12.07
CA GLY A 245 5.11 33.92 13.05
C GLY A 245 5.06 32.46 12.52
N CYS A 246 5.23 32.23 11.21
CA CYS A 246 5.50 30.89 10.67
C CYS A 246 6.96 30.49 10.94
N THR A 247 7.27 30.24 12.22
CA THR A 247 8.61 29.89 12.69
C THR A 247 8.56 28.75 13.69
N TYR A 248 9.63 27.94 13.71
CA TYR A 248 9.81 26.88 14.70
C TYR A 248 9.79 27.42 16.13
N LYS A 249 9.14 26.69 17.04
CA LYS A 249 9.21 26.95 18.48
C LYS A 249 10.56 26.44 19.00
N GLU A 250 11.50 27.35 19.20
CA GLU A 250 12.79 27.03 19.81
C GLU A 250 12.65 26.95 21.34
N LEU A 251 13.35 25.99 21.95
CA LEU A 251 13.38 25.81 23.39
C LEU A 251 14.70 26.34 23.99
N PRO A 252 14.69 26.75 25.28
CA PRO A 252 15.90 27.05 26.03
C PRO A 252 16.88 25.87 26.03
N ILE A 253 18.17 26.15 26.06
CA ILE A 253 19.20 25.10 25.98
C ILE A 253 19.17 24.20 27.23
N GLU A 254 18.83 24.74 28.39
CA GLU A 254 18.79 24.03 29.66
C GLU A 254 17.70 22.94 29.67
N GLU A 255 16.52 23.26 29.11
CA GLU A 255 15.43 22.28 28.96
C GLU A 255 15.82 21.17 27.98
N LEU A 256 16.50 21.54 26.89
CA LEU A 256 17.00 20.59 25.89
C LEU A 256 18.08 19.66 26.46
N GLU A 257 18.98 20.16 27.30
CA GLU A 257 19.97 19.33 28.00
C GLU A 257 19.31 18.33 28.95
N PHE A 258 18.26 18.74 29.67
CA PHE A 258 17.50 17.82 30.52
C PHE A 258 16.85 16.70 29.69
N LEU A 259 16.31 17.02 28.52
CA LEU A 259 15.80 16.02 27.56
C LEU A 259 16.90 15.10 27.04
N ARG A 260 18.06 15.66 26.67
CA ARG A 260 19.19 14.87 26.16
C ARG A 260 19.62 13.77 27.15
N ASN A 261 19.60 14.08 28.45
CA ASN A 261 19.95 13.13 29.51
C ASN A 261 18.95 11.98 29.68
N LYS A 262 17.72 12.11 29.17
CA LYS A 262 16.72 11.03 29.14
C LYS A 262 16.82 10.15 27.89
N LEU A 263 17.55 10.59 26.86
CA LEU A 263 17.70 9.87 25.61
C LEU A 263 18.90 8.90 25.66
N THR A 264 18.61 7.63 25.97
CA THR A 264 19.59 6.53 26.10
C THR A 264 19.81 5.68 24.85
N GLN A 265 18.91 5.74 23.87
CA GLN A 265 18.97 4.97 22.63
C GLN A 265 19.54 5.82 21.48
N LYS A 266 20.05 5.16 20.44
CA LYS A 266 20.58 5.85 19.25
C LYS A 266 19.52 6.24 18.23
N ALA A 267 18.32 5.67 18.34
CA ALA A 267 17.20 5.94 17.45
C ALA A 267 15.89 5.87 18.23
N TYR A 268 14.94 6.69 17.82
CA TYR A 268 13.59 6.78 18.40
C TYR A 268 12.56 6.89 17.29
N THR A 269 11.35 6.37 17.54
CA THR A 269 10.19 6.84 16.77
C THR A 269 9.82 8.26 17.20
N VAL A 270 9.19 9.04 16.31
CA VAL A 270 8.70 10.40 16.65
C VAL A 270 7.78 10.37 17.88
N GLN A 271 6.90 9.36 17.98
CA GLN A 271 5.96 9.22 19.10
C GLN A 271 6.68 8.93 20.42
N GLU A 272 7.64 7.99 20.41
CA GLU A 272 8.42 7.64 21.59
C GLU A 272 9.24 8.84 22.09
N PHE A 273 9.88 9.58 21.18
CA PHE A 273 10.58 10.81 21.52
C PHE A 273 9.62 11.86 22.11
N LEU A 274 8.44 12.05 21.51
CA LEU A 274 7.44 12.99 22.00
C LEU A 274 6.98 12.65 23.42
N GLU A 275 6.79 11.36 23.73
CA GLU A 275 6.41 10.90 25.07
C GLU A 275 7.51 11.19 26.09
N ILE A 276 8.77 10.89 25.78
CA ILE A 276 9.93 11.20 26.63
C ILE A 276 10.04 12.72 26.82
N ALA A 277 9.88 13.50 25.76
CA ALA A 277 9.98 14.96 25.79
C ALA A 277 8.88 15.60 26.65
N LYS A 278 7.63 15.12 26.55
CA LYS A 278 6.51 15.60 27.38
C LYS A 278 6.66 15.30 28.86
N GLN A 279 7.30 14.18 29.21
CA GLN A 279 7.61 13.84 30.61
C GLN A 279 8.74 14.70 31.19
N THR A 280 9.53 15.32 30.31
CA THR A 280 10.74 16.06 30.65
C THR A 280 10.49 17.57 30.68
N ILE A 281 9.77 18.08 29.68
CA ILE A 281 9.54 19.51 29.45
C ILE A 281 8.02 19.73 29.45
N SER A 282 7.54 20.55 30.38
CA SER A 282 6.12 20.89 30.49
C SER A 282 5.66 21.65 29.24
N GLY A 283 4.53 21.26 28.66
CA GLY A 283 3.99 21.89 27.45
C GLY A 283 4.70 21.51 26.14
N PHE A 284 5.53 20.47 26.14
CA PHE A 284 6.19 20.01 24.91
C PHE A 284 5.17 19.45 23.89
N GLU A 285 5.07 20.12 22.75
CA GLU A 285 4.26 19.74 21.59
C GLU A 285 5.11 19.28 20.40
N GLU A 286 4.50 18.61 19.42
CA GLU A 286 5.17 18.15 18.19
C GLU A 286 5.91 19.26 17.44
N THR A 287 5.44 20.51 17.48
CA THR A 287 6.10 21.67 16.83
C THR A 287 7.50 21.97 17.39
N HIS A 288 7.84 21.46 18.57
CA HIS A 288 9.17 21.57 19.15
C HIS A 288 10.15 20.51 18.61
N ILE A 289 9.65 19.47 17.92
CA ILE A 289 10.47 18.46 17.25
C ILE A 289 10.91 19.01 15.89
N ASN A 290 11.92 19.86 15.89
CA ASN A 290 12.42 20.51 14.69
C ASN A 290 13.95 20.45 14.63
N THR A 291 14.52 20.66 13.44
CA THR A 291 15.97 20.55 13.24
C THR A 291 16.76 21.46 14.18
N LYS A 292 16.26 22.65 14.51
CA LYS A 292 16.96 23.61 15.39
C LYS A 292 17.09 23.14 16.83
N ASN A 293 16.05 22.52 17.38
CA ASN A 293 16.08 21.97 18.73
C ASN A 293 16.87 20.66 18.78
N LEU A 294 16.68 19.78 17.80
CA LEU A 294 17.32 18.46 17.78
C LEU A 294 18.83 18.55 17.56
N SER A 295 19.30 19.47 16.71
CA SER A 295 20.74 19.66 16.49
C SER A 295 21.47 20.07 17.78
N LYS A 296 20.81 20.84 18.67
CA LYS A 296 21.37 21.26 19.97
C LYS A 296 21.58 20.07 20.92
N ILE A 297 20.83 18.99 20.74
CA ILE A 297 20.95 17.76 21.54
C ILE A 297 21.61 16.60 20.78
N GLN A 298 22.25 16.88 19.63
CA GLN A 298 22.94 15.88 18.79
C GLN A 298 22.02 14.81 18.18
N PHE A 299 20.79 15.19 17.86
CA PHE A 299 19.85 14.36 17.11
C PHE A 299 19.44 15.04 15.79
N THR A 300 18.98 14.24 14.84
CA THR A 300 18.40 14.66 13.57
C THR A 300 17.08 13.95 13.30
N ILE A 301 16.26 14.50 12.40
CA ILE A 301 15.03 13.86 11.94
C ILE A 301 15.30 13.21 10.61
N GLU A 302 15.01 11.92 10.49
CA GLU A 302 15.01 11.21 9.23
C GLU A 302 13.66 10.49 9.05
N SER A 303 12.84 10.99 8.13
CA SER A 303 11.52 10.42 7.79
C SER A 303 10.55 10.34 8.98
N LEU A 304 10.48 9.20 9.67
CA LEU A 304 9.60 8.93 10.82
C LEU A 304 10.39 8.67 12.12
N PHE A 305 11.70 8.90 12.09
CA PHE A 305 12.62 8.58 13.16
C PHE A 305 13.44 9.79 13.57
N ILE A 306 13.84 9.78 14.84
CA ILE A 306 14.78 10.73 15.42
C ILE A 306 16.04 9.96 15.75
N LEU A 307 17.15 10.33 15.11
CA LEU A 307 18.40 9.58 15.11
C LEU A 307 19.49 10.40 15.80
N SER A 308 20.28 9.74 16.63
CA SER A 308 21.53 10.30 17.14
C SER A 308 22.46 10.60 15.96
N ASN A 309 23.24 11.68 16.05
CA ASN A 309 24.23 12.02 15.01
C ASN A 309 25.35 10.96 14.86
N GLU A 310 25.45 10.00 15.79
CA GLU A 310 26.30 8.81 15.64
C GLU A 310 25.78 7.81 14.60
N VAL A 311 24.50 7.90 14.22
CA VAL A 311 23.86 7.05 13.23
C VAL A 311 23.90 7.76 11.88
N GLU A 312 24.51 7.11 10.88
CA GLU A 312 24.60 7.65 9.52
C GLU A 312 23.22 7.83 8.88
N ASN A 313 22.40 6.79 8.94
CA ASN A 313 21.01 6.78 8.48
C ASN A 313 20.26 5.57 9.08
N ILE A 314 18.93 5.62 9.04
CA ILE A 314 18.09 4.56 9.60
C ILE A 314 18.31 3.19 8.94
N ASP A 315 18.60 3.13 7.64
CA ASP A 315 18.76 1.86 6.93
C ASP A 315 20.04 1.13 7.33
N SER A 316 21.18 1.82 7.35
CA SER A 316 22.46 1.27 7.83
C SER A 316 22.36 0.82 9.29
N TYR A 317 21.69 1.59 10.14
CA TYR A 317 21.47 1.24 11.55
C TYR A 317 20.69 -0.07 11.71
N LEU A 318 19.58 -0.21 10.99
CA LEU A 318 18.76 -1.42 11.02
C LEU A 318 19.48 -2.62 10.39
N ASP A 319 20.20 -2.44 9.29
CA ASP A 319 20.95 -3.51 8.63
C ASP A 319 22.02 -4.08 9.58
N ASN A 320 22.76 -3.21 10.27
CA ASN A 320 23.75 -3.63 11.26
C ASN A 320 23.12 -4.43 12.40
N LEU A 321 22.00 -3.97 12.97
CA LEU A 321 21.30 -4.69 14.05
C LEU A 321 20.73 -6.05 13.60
N ILE A 322 20.23 -6.13 12.36
CA ILE A 322 19.59 -7.34 11.84
C ILE A 322 20.63 -8.40 11.45
N PHE A 323 21.75 -7.98 10.87
CA PHE A 323 22.77 -8.88 10.31
C PHE A 323 24.03 -8.97 11.19
N GLU A 324 24.00 -8.48 12.43
CA GLU A 324 25.12 -8.58 13.38
C GLU A 324 25.51 -10.04 13.62
N ASP A 325 24.52 -10.88 13.92
CA ASP A 325 24.70 -12.28 14.30
C ASP A 325 24.09 -13.25 13.27
N SER A 326 24.39 -14.54 13.43
CA SER A 326 23.77 -15.62 12.64
C SER A 326 22.27 -15.79 12.91
N TYR A 327 21.81 -15.37 14.10
CA TYR A 327 20.41 -15.37 14.50
C TYR A 327 19.99 -13.97 14.89
N PHE A 328 18.87 -13.51 14.35
CA PHE A 328 18.28 -12.23 14.67
C PHE A 328 16.99 -12.43 15.47
N LYS A 329 17.02 -12.01 16.74
CA LYS A 329 15.82 -11.91 17.58
C LYS A 329 15.27 -10.49 17.50
N VAL A 330 14.04 -10.34 17.02
CA VAL A 330 13.38 -9.03 16.87
C VAL A 330 13.29 -8.36 18.24
N PRO A 331 13.91 -7.18 18.43
CA PRO A 331 13.80 -6.44 19.68
C PRO A 331 12.36 -5.99 19.95
N ASP A 332 11.92 -6.06 21.20
CA ASP A 332 10.61 -5.56 21.61
C ASP A 332 10.65 -4.04 21.89
N ASN A 333 10.85 -3.24 20.84
CA ASN A 333 10.84 -1.78 20.93
C ASN A 333 9.96 -1.14 19.85
N MET A 334 9.70 0.18 19.99
CA MET A 334 8.78 0.90 19.11
C MET A 334 9.27 0.98 17.66
N ILE A 335 10.59 1.01 17.43
CA ILE A 335 11.18 1.02 16.09
C ILE A 335 10.81 -0.26 15.33
N PHE A 336 11.03 -1.43 15.93
CA PHE A 336 10.71 -2.73 15.30
C PHE A 336 9.19 -2.99 15.20
N LYS A 337 8.37 -2.27 15.98
CA LYS A 337 6.91 -2.28 15.83
C LYS A 337 6.41 -1.43 14.66
N SER A 338 7.24 -0.51 14.14
CA SER A 338 6.85 0.41 13.06
C SER A 338 6.59 -0.31 11.74
N GLY A 339 5.66 0.24 10.93
CA GLY A 339 5.37 -0.29 9.61
C GLY A 339 6.55 -0.22 8.63
N TYR A 340 7.47 0.73 8.85
CA TYR A 340 8.71 0.85 8.06
C TYR A 340 9.61 -0.38 8.26
N VAL A 341 9.93 -0.72 9.51
CA VAL A 341 10.83 -1.82 9.84
C VAL A 341 10.21 -3.18 9.54
N LYS A 342 8.92 -3.37 9.82
CA LYS A 342 8.18 -4.58 9.43
C LYS A 342 8.29 -4.87 7.93
N ARG A 343 8.11 -3.84 7.10
CA ARG A 343 8.28 -3.94 5.65
C ARG A 343 9.71 -4.26 5.25
N LYS A 344 10.70 -3.68 5.94
CA LYS A 344 12.13 -3.94 5.66
C LYS A 344 12.48 -5.40 5.96
N ILE A 345 12.01 -5.96 7.08
CA ILE A 345 12.17 -7.38 7.42
C ILE A 345 11.51 -8.28 6.36
N GLU A 346 10.26 -7.99 5.98
CA GLU A 346 9.55 -8.73 4.91
C GLU A 346 10.33 -8.69 3.58
N ASN A 347 10.92 -7.55 3.23
CA ASN A 347 11.77 -7.44 2.04
C ASN A 347 13.02 -8.33 2.14
N PHE A 348 13.61 -8.47 3.32
CA PHE A 348 14.73 -9.39 3.55
C PHE A 348 14.31 -10.86 3.52
N GLU A 349 13.14 -11.21 4.05
CA GLU A 349 12.57 -12.56 3.90
C GLU A 349 12.39 -12.93 2.42
N ASN A 350 11.84 -12.01 1.62
CA ASN A 350 11.61 -12.18 0.19
C ASN A 350 12.90 -12.19 -0.63
N ALA A 351 13.95 -11.52 -0.14
CA ALA A 351 15.27 -11.53 -0.74
C ALA A 351 16.12 -12.75 -0.32
N TYR A 352 15.55 -13.70 0.45
CA TYR A 352 16.28 -14.84 1.00
C TYR A 352 17.49 -14.40 1.84
N LYS A 353 17.36 -13.28 2.56
CA LYS A 353 18.36 -12.80 3.52
C LYS A 353 18.00 -13.13 4.96
N LEU A 354 16.71 -13.31 5.25
CA LEU A 354 16.19 -13.77 6.53
C LEU A 354 15.28 -14.98 6.33
N LEU A 355 15.41 -15.97 7.22
CA LEU A 355 14.53 -17.14 7.29
C LEU A 355 13.85 -17.15 8.65
N LYS A 356 12.54 -16.98 8.68
CA LYS A 356 11.77 -17.03 9.91
C LYS A 356 11.71 -18.46 10.43
N VAL A 357 12.14 -18.69 11.66
CA VAL A 357 12.10 -20.02 12.30
C VAL A 357 11.14 -20.06 13.50
N GLU A 358 10.98 -18.92 14.16
CA GLU A 358 9.97 -18.71 15.22
C GLU A 358 9.31 -17.33 15.04
N ASP A 359 8.31 -17.00 15.87
CA ASP A 359 7.54 -15.77 15.72
C ASP A 359 8.38 -14.48 15.72
N SER A 360 9.47 -14.45 16.49
CA SER A 360 10.38 -13.32 16.62
C SER A 360 11.86 -13.67 16.33
N ILE A 361 12.14 -14.85 15.77
CA ILE A 361 13.52 -15.32 15.53
C ILE A 361 13.72 -15.66 14.06
N TYR A 362 14.83 -15.16 13.51
CA TYR A 362 15.24 -15.35 12.14
C TYR A 362 16.67 -15.91 12.07
N ILE A 363 16.93 -16.78 11.10
CA ILE A 363 18.29 -17.08 10.66
C ILE A 363 18.69 -16.03 9.63
N THR A 364 19.90 -15.50 9.74
CA THR A 364 20.46 -14.52 8.80
C THR A 364 21.33 -15.18 7.74
N ASN A 365 21.54 -14.49 6.61
CA ASN A 365 22.34 -15.02 5.49
C ASN A 365 23.82 -15.24 5.81
N LYS A 366 24.30 -14.85 7.00
CA LYS A 366 25.62 -15.26 7.49
C LYS A 366 25.74 -16.77 7.70
N ASN A 367 24.63 -17.47 8.00
CA ASN A 367 24.66 -18.89 8.40
C ASN A 367 24.14 -19.83 7.31
N PHE A 368 22.99 -19.54 6.69
CA PHE A 368 22.29 -20.54 5.88
C PHE A 368 22.87 -20.78 4.48
N GLU A 369 23.81 -19.96 4.00
CA GLU A 369 24.55 -20.24 2.75
C GLU A 369 25.55 -21.42 2.88
N ARG A 370 25.75 -21.99 4.09
CA ARG A 370 26.70 -23.08 4.34
C ARG A 370 26.07 -24.41 4.80
N ASP A 371 24.78 -24.41 5.14
CA ASP A 371 24.09 -25.54 5.80
C ASP A 371 23.00 -26.18 4.92
N GLY A 372 23.07 -26.04 3.59
CA GLY A 372 22.10 -26.60 2.63
C GLY A 372 20.75 -25.86 2.53
N LEU A 373 20.61 -24.76 3.27
CA LEU A 373 19.48 -23.82 3.23
C LEU A 373 19.69 -22.71 2.18
N GLU A 374 20.32 -23.08 1.06
CA GLU A 374 20.59 -22.18 -0.04
C GLU A 374 19.30 -21.69 -0.70
N LYS A 375 19.38 -20.53 -1.35
CA LYS A 375 18.25 -19.90 -2.04
C LYS A 375 17.56 -20.87 -3.01
N ASP A 376 18.32 -21.67 -3.74
CA ASP A 376 17.80 -22.59 -4.75
C ASP A 376 16.99 -23.73 -4.10
N THR A 377 17.44 -24.26 -2.95
CA THR A 377 16.69 -25.25 -2.16
C THR A 377 15.36 -24.66 -1.62
N LEU A 378 15.37 -23.41 -1.18
CA LEU A 378 14.17 -22.73 -0.69
C LEU A 378 13.19 -22.41 -1.82
N LEU A 379 13.68 -22.14 -3.02
CA LEU A 379 12.87 -21.98 -4.23
C LEU A 379 12.27 -23.33 -4.65
N SER A 380 13.06 -24.39 -4.67
CA SER A 380 12.61 -25.73 -5.09
C SER A 380 11.49 -26.25 -4.20
N TYR A 381 11.51 -25.98 -2.90
CA TYR A 381 10.42 -26.36 -1.99
C TYR A 381 9.10 -25.72 -2.40
N LYS A 382 9.12 -24.40 -2.66
CA LYS A 382 7.91 -23.69 -3.07
C LYS A 382 7.41 -24.18 -4.42
N GLU A 383 8.29 -24.41 -5.38
CA GLU A 383 7.94 -24.94 -6.70
C GLU A 383 7.37 -26.36 -6.61
N ALA A 384 7.93 -27.22 -5.76
CA ALA A 384 7.44 -28.56 -5.51
C ALA A 384 6.00 -28.51 -4.94
N VAL A 385 5.74 -27.65 -3.94
CA VAL A 385 4.39 -27.45 -3.41
C VAL A 385 3.45 -26.92 -4.49
N GLU A 386 3.87 -25.91 -5.27
CA GLU A 386 3.06 -25.37 -6.36
C GLU A 386 2.70 -26.41 -7.41
N ASN A 387 3.57 -27.38 -7.70
CA ASN A 387 3.33 -28.46 -8.65
C ASN A 387 2.45 -29.58 -8.08
N PHE A 388 2.57 -29.84 -6.77
CA PHE A 388 1.82 -30.88 -6.09
C PHE A 388 0.34 -30.52 -5.89
N VAL A 389 0.03 -29.24 -5.62
CA VAL A 389 -1.33 -28.82 -5.26
C VAL A 389 -2.19 -28.43 -6.47
N ASN A 390 -3.48 -28.79 -6.39
CA ASN A 390 -4.47 -28.41 -7.39
C ASN A 390 -4.82 -26.90 -7.30
N PRO A 391 -4.99 -26.20 -8.44
CA PRO A 391 -5.44 -24.81 -8.45
C PRO A 391 -6.77 -24.60 -7.73
N ASN A 392 -6.90 -23.50 -7.00
CA ASN A 392 -8.09 -23.08 -6.23
C ASN A 392 -8.59 -24.11 -5.20
N THR A 393 -7.77 -25.10 -4.84
CA THR A 393 -8.01 -26.00 -3.70
C THR A 393 -7.29 -25.46 -2.49
N PHE A 394 -7.94 -25.44 -1.33
CA PHE A 394 -7.31 -25.00 -0.08
C PHE A 394 -6.59 -26.15 0.60
N PHE A 395 -5.41 -25.88 1.17
CA PHE A 395 -4.59 -26.85 1.88
C PHE A 395 -3.84 -26.20 3.06
N THR A 396 -3.49 -26.99 4.06
CA THR A 396 -2.56 -26.66 5.14
C THR A 396 -1.29 -27.51 4.99
N LEU A 397 -0.22 -27.18 5.73
CA LEU A 397 0.97 -28.04 5.76
C LEU A 397 0.64 -29.47 6.22
N THR A 398 -0.31 -29.62 7.15
CA THR A 398 -0.74 -30.95 7.60
C THR A 398 -1.45 -31.73 6.50
N THR A 399 -2.35 -31.11 5.73
CA THR A 399 -3.00 -31.81 4.61
C THR A 399 -2.03 -32.07 3.45
N LEU A 400 -1.01 -31.23 3.29
CA LEU A 400 0.04 -31.41 2.31
C LEU A 400 0.86 -32.67 2.64
N SER A 401 1.34 -32.78 3.88
CA SER A 401 2.05 -33.97 4.39
C SER A 401 1.18 -35.23 4.36
N ASN A 402 -0.08 -35.15 4.83
CA ASN A 402 -1.03 -36.28 4.74
C ASN A 402 -1.33 -36.71 3.30
N GLY A 403 -1.14 -35.81 2.33
CA GLY A 403 -1.27 -36.09 0.90
C GLY A 403 -0.07 -36.84 0.30
N GLY A 404 1.01 -37.05 1.07
CA GLY A 404 2.24 -37.67 0.60
C GLY A 404 3.20 -36.71 -0.09
N PHE A 405 3.10 -35.40 0.21
CA PHE A 405 4.13 -34.46 -0.21
C PHE A 405 5.43 -34.74 0.57
N GLU A 406 6.55 -34.74 -0.15
CA GLU A 406 7.89 -34.90 0.41
C GLU A 406 8.86 -33.92 -0.27
N HIS A 407 9.77 -33.35 0.50
CA HIS A 407 10.88 -32.55 -0.01
C HIS A 407 12.08 -32.62 0.93
N VAL A 408 13.31 -32.51 0.40
CA VAL A 408 14.57 -32.57 1.18
C VAL A 408 14.62 -31.58 2.35
N LEU A 409 13.94 -30.43 2.23
CA LEU A 409 13.86 -29.45 3.33
C LEU A 409 13.10 -29.97 4.55
N GLU A 410 12.19 -30.94 4.38
CA GLU A 410 11.43 -31.50 5.51
C GLU A 410 12.30 -32.38 6.41
N GLU A 411 13.43 -32.87 5.91
CA GLU A 411 14.42 -33.64 6.68
C GLU A 411 15.09 -32.81 7.79
N TYR A 412 15.10 -31.48 7.65
CA TYR A 412 15.68 -30.57 8.65
C TYR A 412 14.83 -30.42 9.91
N GLY A 413 13.55 -30.83 9.87
CA GLY A 413 12.71 -30.88 11.06
C GLY A 413 12.35 -29.52 11.67
N PHE A 414 12.35 -28.44 10.86
CA PHE A 414 11.87 -27.14 11.33
C PHE A 414 10.37 -27.15 11.70
N ASP A 415 9.96 -26.22 12.54
CA ASP A 415 8.55 -25.99 12.82
C ASP A 415 7.80 -25.40 11.62
N ASN A 416 6.48 -25.60 11.59
CA ASN A 416 5.58 -25.12 10.52
C ASN A 416 5.79 -23.65 10.14
N ILE A 417 6.14 -22.78 11.09
CA ILE A 417 6.38 -21.34 10.84
C ILE A 417 7.43 -21.14 9.74
N PHE A 418 8.46 -21.98 9.70
CA PHE A 418 9.52 -21.92 8.70
C PHE A 418 8.99 -22.20 7.29
N TYR A 419 8.34 -23.35 7.09
CA TYR A 419 7.78 -23.72 5.79
C TYR A 419 6.68 -22.75 5.36
N GLU A 420 5.82 -22.33 6.29
CA GLU A 420 4.82 -21.31 6.02
C GLU A 420 5.44 -19.99 5.53
N ALA A 421 6.54 -19.54 6.14
CA ALA A 421 7.23 -18.33 5.72
C ALA A 421 7.77 -18.45 4.29
N ILE A 422 8.27 -19.62 3.89
CA ILE A 422 8.70 -19.90 2.52
C ILE A 422 7.51 -19.80 1.54
N LEU A 423 6.39 -20.44 1.86
CA LEU A 423 5.21 -20.48 1.00
C LEU A 423 4.49 -19.12 0.91
N LYS A 424 4.52 -18.31 1.98
CA LYS A 424 3.93 -16.96 2.04
C LYS A 424 4.65 -15.93 1.16
N ARG A 425 5.88 -16.21 0.71
CA ARG A 425 6.62 -15.32 -0.20
C ARG A 425 5.78 -15.03 -1.47
N PRO A 426 5.98 -13.89 -2.14
CA PRO A 426 5.25 -13.56 -3.36
C PRO A 426 5.33 -14.65 -4.43
N GLY A 427 4.21 -14.94 -5.10
CA GLY A 427 4.10 -16.03 -6.08
C GLY A 427 2.65 -16.46 -6.33
N ARG A 428 2.46 -17.71 -6.75
CA ARG A 428 1.16 -18.29 -7.12
C ARG A 428 0.38 -18.83 -5.92
N LEU A 429 1.08 -19.13 -4.83
CA LEU A 429 0.45 -19.47 -3.57
C LEU A 429 -0.10 -18.20 -2.89
N LYS A 430 -1.37 -18.26 -2.54
CA LYS A 430 -2.09 -17.26 -1.75
C LYS A 430 -2.47 -17.90 -0.42
N PHE A 431 -2.70 -17.10 0.61
CA PHE A 431 -3.01 -17.65 1.93
C PHE A 431 -4.01 -16.79 2.71
N LEU A 432 -4.70 -17.44 3.65
CA LEU A 432 -5.57 -16.83 4.65
C LEU A 432 -5.20 -17.38 6.02
N LYS A 433 -5.48 -16.61 7.07
CA LYS A 433 -5.42 -17.10 8.45
C LYS A 433 -6.83 -17.48 8.89
N ILE A 434 -7.04 -18.76 9.16
CA ILE A 434 -8.32 -19.32 9.63
C ILE A 434 -8.10 -19.83 11.04
N ALA A 435 -8.72 -19.17 12.03
CA ALA A 435 -8.38 -19.31 13.45
C ALA A 435 -6.87 -19.08 13.68
N ASN A 436 -6.13 -20.11 14.13
CA ASN A 436 -4.69 -20.05 14.34
C ASN A 436 -3.87 -20.77 13.27
N THR A 437 -4.51 -21.20 12.17
CA THR A 437 -3.87 -21.97 11.11
C THR A 437 -3.79 -21.15 9.82
N VAL A 438 -2.66 -21.26 9.12
CA VAL A 438 -2.52 -20.69 7.78
C VAL A 438 -2.99 -21.71 6.75
N VAL A 439 -3.89 -21.26 5.88
CA VAL A 439 -4.44 -22.06 4.79
C VAL A 439 -3.99 -21.44 3.48
N PHE A 440 -3.39 -22.26 2.63
CA PHE A 440 -2.87 -21.87 1.33
C PHE A 440 -3.79 -22.32 0.21
N THR A 441 -3.68 -21.67 -0.94
CA THR A 441 -4.23 -22.14 -2.21
C THR A 441 -3.42 -21.60 -3.37
N LYS A 442 -3.30 -22.37 -4.45
CA LYS A 442 -2.69 -21.92 -5.71
C LYS A 442 -3.73 -21.16 -6.52
N SER A 443 -3.56 -19.84 -6.67
CA SER A 443 -4.51 -19.01 -7.41
C SER A 443 -3.84 -17.86 -8.16
N LYS A 444 -4.39 -17.55 -9.34
CA LYS A 444 -3.94 -16.43 -10.19
C LYS A 444 -4.46 -15.08 -9.71
N ARG A 445 -5.55 -15.07 -8.93
CA ARG A 445 -6.16 -13.86 -8.36
C ARG A 445 -5.88 -13.75 -6.86
N SER A 446 -6.22 -12.60 -6.28
CA SER A 446 -6.35 -12.51 -4.82
C SER A 446 -7.47 -13.41 -4.33
N ILE A 447 -7.32 -13.89 -3.09
CA ILE A 447 -8.31 -14.71 -2.40
C ILE A 447 -8.84 -13.98 -1.16
N ASP A 448 -10.04 -14.31 -0.74
CA ASP A 448 -10.65 -13.83 0.50
C ASP A 448 -11.37 -14.94 1.28
N ILE A 449 -12.00 -14.56 2.41
CA ILE A 449 -12.77 -15.49 3.25
C ILE A 449 -13.94 -16.14 2.49
N ASN A 450 -14.54 -15.44 1.54
CA ASN A 450 -15.67 -15.97 0.75
C ASN A 450 -15.22 -17.12 -0.13
N ASP A 451 -14.01 -17.04 -0.70
CA ASP A 451 -13.43 -18.14 -1.48
C ASP A 451 -13.24 -19.40 -0.62
N PHE A 452 -12.74 -19.22 0.61
CA PHE A 452 -12.59 -20.31 1.55
C PHE A 452 -13.95 -20.94 1.92
N ILE A 453 -14.94 -20.11 2.26
CA ILE A 453 -16.28 -20.59 2.60
C ILE A 453 -16.92 -21.31 1.42
N SER A 454 -16.80 -20.77 0.20
CA SER A 454 -17.30 -21.42 -1.02
C SER A 454 -16.68 -22.80 -1.22
N PHE A 455 -15.38 -22.96 -0.94
CA PHE A 455 -14.69 -24.25 -1.00
C PHE A 455 -15.22 -25.23 0.06
N ILE A 456 -15.51 -24.76 1.28
CA ILE A 456 -16.08 -25.57 2.35
C ILE A 456 -17.53 -25.98 2.07
N LEU A 457 -18.32 -25.12 1.42
CA LEU A 457 -19.71 -25.38 1.07
C LEU A 457 -19.87 -26.45 -0.02
N GLU A 458 -18.88 -26.61 -0.89
CA GLU A 458 -18.90 -27.57 -2.01
C GLU A 458 -20.12 -27.37 -2.94
N GLY A 459 -20.51 -26.12 -3.17
CA GLY A 459 -21.66 -25.78 -4.00
C GLY A 459 -23.03 -25.94 -3.31
N ARG A 460 -23.07 -26.34 -2.03
CA ARG A 460 -24.31 -26.34 -1.25
C ARG A 460 -24.79 -24.93 -0.95
N ASP A 461 -26.11 -24.78 -0.95
CA ASP A 461 -26.78 -23.51 -0.68
C ASP A 461 -26.98 -23.24 0.81
N VAL A 462 -26.94 -24.29 1.62
CA VAL A 462 -27.15 -24.23 3.06
C VAL A 462 -26.23 -25.22 3.77
N ILE A 463 -25.62 -24.80 4.88
CA ILE A 463 -24.83 -25.68 5.77
C ILE A 463 -25.08 -25.30 7.23
N SER A 464 -25.17 -26.30 8.13
CA SER A 464 -25.16 -26.03 9.58
C SER A 464 -23.75 -25.72 10.08
N VAL A 465 -23.64 -25.06 11.23
CA VAL A 465 -22.34 -24.81 11.89
C VAL A 465 -21.56 -26.12 12.10
N ASP A 466 -22.20 -27.18 12.59
CA ASP A 466 -21.54 -28.48 12.81
C ASP A 466 -21.01 -29.12 11.53
N SER A 467 -21.80 -29.08 10.45
CA SER A 467 -21.38 -29.59 9.14
C SER A 467 -20.24 -28.76 8.56
N PHE A 468 -20.27 -27.45 8.76
CA PHE A 468 -19.19 -26.57 8.34
C PHE A 468 -17.90 -26.86 9.11
N ILE A 469 -17.95 -27.00 10.43
CA ILE A 469 -16.78 -27.36 11.26
C ILE A 469 -16.22 -28.70 10.82
N SER A 470 -17.09 -29.69 10.58
CA SER A 470 -16.71 -31.02 10.11
C SER A 470 -16.04 -30.97 8.73
N ASN A 471 -16.56 -30.16 7.80
CA ASN A 471 -15.94 -29.96 6.49
C ASN A 471 -14.59 -29.22 6.58
N VAL A 472 -14.47 -28.22 7.46
CA VAL A 472 -13.20 -27.51 7.71
C VAL A 472 -12.15 -28.47 8.25
N PHE A 473 -12.53 -29.36 9.17
CA PHE A 473 -11.63 -30.38 9.70
C PHE A 473 -11.26 -31.41 8.64
N SER A 474 -12.23 -31.99 7.92
CA SER A 474 -11.94 -33.04 6.93
C SER A 474 -11.10 -32.55 5.75
N LYS A 475 -11.32 -31.32 5.30
CA LYS A 475 -10.63 -30.77 4.11
C LYS A 475 -9.30 -30.12 4.43
N CYS A 476 -9.20 -29.44 5.57
CA CYS A 476 -8.04 -28.59 5.89
C CYS A 476 -7.30 -29.05 7.15
N ASN A 477 -7.81 -30.06 7.86
CA ASN A 477 -7.33 -30.52 9.17
C ASN A 477 -7.31 -29.41 10.24
N ILE A 478 -8.29 -28.49 10.18
CA ILE A 478 -8.38 -27.38 11.12
C ILE A 478 -9.41 -27.70 12.20
N LYS A 479 -8.94 -27.75 13.45
CA LYS A 479 -9.82 -27.84 14.62
C LYS A 479 -10.39 -26.46 14.92
N MET A 480 -11.70 -26.31 14.74
CA MET A 480 -12.41 -25.06 14.95
C MET A 480 -13.51 -25.25 15.99
N ASN A 481 -13.62 -24.32 16.95
CA ASN A 481 -14.71 -24.32 17.90
C ASN A 481 -15.94 -23.59 17.32
N TYR A 482 -17.09 -23.78 17.97
CA TYR A 482 -18.38 -23.23 17.52
C TYR A 482 -18.35 -21.71 17.35
N GLU A 483 -17.79 -20.99 18.33
CA GLU A 483 -17.70 -19.53 18.33
C GLU A 483 -16.88 -19.00 17.13
N HIS A 484 -15.71 -19.58 16.87
CA HIS A 484 -14.87 -19.20 15.75
C HIS A 484 -15.53 -19.51 14.41
N ALA A 485 -16.26 -20.63 14.30
CA ALA A 485 -17.00 -20.97 13.09
C ALA A 485 -18.08 -19.93 12.79
N ILE A 486 -18.89 -19.57 13.78
CA ILE A 486 -19.92 -18.53 13.64
C ILE A 486 -19.29 -17.18 13.27
N LYS A 487 -18.17 -16.81 13.90
CA LYS A 487 -17.46 -15.56 13.60
C LYS A 487 -16.98 -15.52 12.15
N LEU A 488 -16.44 -16.63 11.64
CA LEU A 488 -15.98 -16.76 10.27
C LEU A 488 -17.15 -16.71 9.27
N MET A 489 -18.25 -17.39 9.59
CA MET A 489 -19.48 -17.35 8.77
C MET A 489 -20.04 -15.93 8.66
N LYS A 490 -20.12 -15.21 9.78
CA LYS A 490 -20.64 -13.84 9.85
C LYS A 490 -19.73 -12.80 9.19
N SER A 491 -18.44 -13.09 9.02
CA SER A 491 -17.50 -12.17 8.34
C SER A 491 -17.51 -12.29 6.82
N SER A 492 -18.39 -13.12 6.26
CA SER A 492 -18.53 -13.36 4.83
C SER A 492 -19.73 -12.65 4.23
N ASN A 493 -19.83 -12.68 2.91
CA ASN A 493 -20.98 -12.16 2.15
C ASN A 493 -22.18 -13.13 2.13
N TYR A 494 -22.04 -14.32 2.72
CA TYR A 494 -23.11 -15.30 2.86
C TYR A 494 -24.07 -14.86 3.98
N PHE A 495 -25.31 -15.35 3.94
CA PHE A 495 -26.30 -15.03 4.96
C PHE A 495 -26.26 -16.04 6.10
N TYR A 496 -25.86 -15.62 7.31
CA TYR A 496 -25.91 -16.47 8.50
C TYR A 496 -27.16 -16.18 9.34
N SER A 497 -27.97 -17.20 9.65
CA SER A 497 -29.07 -17.10 10.61
C SER A 497 -28.61 -17.56 12.00
N ASN A 498 -28.78 -16.69 13.00
CA ASN A 498 -28.50 -17.04 14.39
C ASN A 498 -29.52 -18.04 14.93
N GLU A 499 -30.77 -17.91 14.51
CA GLU A 499 -31.90 -18.71 14.98
C GLU A 499 -31.80 -20.15 14.49
N MET A 500 -31.34 -20.34 13.24
CA MET A 500 -31.21 -21.66 12.62
C MET A 500 -29.80 -22.25 12.73
N GLU A 501 -28.83 -21.47 13.20
CA GLU A 501 -27.40 -21.81 13.23
C GLU A 501 -26.89 -22.39 11.90
N ARG A 502 -27.23 -21.68 10.82
CA ARG A 502 -26.97 -22.08 9.44
C ARG A 502 -26.45 -20.92 8.60
N LEU A 503 -25.53 -21.24 7.71
CA LEU A 503 -25.07 -20.36 6.64
C LEU A 503 -25.81 -20.69 5.35
N PHE A 504 -26.33 -19.66 4.69
CA PHE A 504 -27.06 -19.70 3.44
C PHE A 504 -26.29 -18.94 2.36
N ARG A 505 -26.40 -19.36 1.09
CA ARG A 505 -25.79 -18.70 -0.07
C ARG A 505 -26.05 -17.19 -0.05
N ASP A 506 -27.31 -16.83 0.16
CA ASP A 506 -27.79 -15.46 0.19
C ASP A 506 -29.11 -15.38 0.98
N LYS A 507 -29.65 -14.16 1.10
CA LYS A 507 -30.89 -13.89 1.82
C LYS A 507 -32.12 -14.50 1.13
N GLU A 508 -32.10 -14.63 -0.19
CA GLU A 508 -33.20 -15.23 -0.96
C GLU A 508 -33.31 -16.72 -0.65
N THR A 509 -32.18 -17.43 -0.69
CA THR A 509 -32.05 -18.84 -0.30
C THR A 509 -32.60 -19.08 1.10
N PHE A 510 -32.28 -18.21 2.06
CA PHE A 510 -32.82 -18.28 3.42
C PHE A 510 -34.35 -18.18 3.44
N TYR A 511 -34.91 -17.19 2.73
CA TYR A 511 -36.36 -17.02 2.67
C TYR A 511 -37.07 -18.18 1.98
N THR A 512 -36.53 -18.72 0.90
CA THR A 512 -37.06 -19.93 0.25
C THR A 512 -37.00 -21.12 1.19
N ASN A 513 -35.94 -21.26 1.98
CA ASN A 513 -35.79 -22.36 2.93
C ASN A 513 -36.80 -22.29 4.10
N ILE A 514 -37.14 -21.08 4.57
CA ILE A 514 -38.12 -20.89 5.66
C ILE A 514 -39.56 -20.92 5.14
N TYR A 515 -39.84 -20.24 4.04
CA TYR A 515 -41.21 -19.95 3.60
C TYR A 515 -41.68 -20.79 2.40
N GLY A 516 -40.81 -21.63 1.83
CA GLY A 516 -41.20 -22.65 0.84
C GLY A 516 -41.93 -22.13 -0.40
N ARG A 517 -41.43 -21.05 -1.01
CA ARG A 517 -41.90 -20.61 -2.34
C ARG A 517 -41.01 -21.14 -3.44
#